data_AF-A0A959ST11-F1
#
_entry.id   AF-A0A959ST11-F1
#
_cell.length_a   1.000
_cell.length_b   1.000
_cell.length_c   1.000
_cell.angle_alpha   90.00
_cell.angle_beta   90.00
_cell.angle_gamma   90.00
#
_symmetry.space_group_name_H-M   'P 1'
#
loop_
_entity.id
_entity.type
_entity.pdbx_description
1 polymer ?
#
loop_
_entity_poly.entity_id
_entity_poly.type
_entity_poly.pdbx_seq_one_letter_code
_entity_poly.pdbx_strand_id
1 'polypeptide(L)' 'MNIQVDIDFEQLLKAVQRMPVRQLERLRKAIEQRSQRTGQEDLEALLLAGPTATSKQLETIAGNRKALGQWRGK' A
#
# COMPACT_ATOMS: atom_id res chain seq x y z
N MET A 1 10.39 -20.08 19.37
CA MET A 1 9.72 -19.65 20.61
C MET A 1 9.05 -18.33 20.33
N ASN A 2 7.72 -18.32 20.11
CA ASN A 2 6.96 -17.10 19.90
C ASN A 2 6.24 -16.82 21.22
N ILE A 3 6.81 -15.95 22.05
CA ILE A 3 6.22 -15.60 23.34
C ILE A 3 5.14 -14.56 23.04
N GLN A 4 3.91 -15.02 22.80
CA GLN A 4 2.74 -14.16 22.88
C GLN A 4 2.56 -13.79 24.35
N VAL A 5 3.13 -12.65 24.73
CA VAL A 5 2.84 -12.06 26.04
C VAL A 5 1.51 -11.33 25.87
N ASP A 6 0.45 -11.87 26.48
CA ASP A 6 -0.80 -11.14 26.71
C ASP A 6 -0.50 -10.02 27.72
N ILE A 7 -0.05 -8.87 27.21
CA ILE A 7 0.21 -7.69 28.03
C ILE A 7 -1.07 -6.87 28.04
N ASP A 8 -1.69 -6.79 29.21
CA ASP A 8 -2.81 -5.88 29.43
C ASP A 8 -2.38 -4.43 29.19
N PHE A 9 -3.24 -3.63 28.57
CA PHE A 9 -2.90 -2.25 28.18
C PHE A 9 -2.40 -1.41 29.37
N GLU A 10 -3.00 -1.61 30.55
CA GLU A 10 -2.60 -1.01 31.82
C GLU A 10 -1.15 -1.34 32.23
N GLN A 11 -0.72 -2.58 31.99
CA GLN A 11 0.65 -3.02 32.31
C GLN A 11 1.66 -2.41 31.34
N LEU A 12 1.30 -2.31 30.05
CA LEU A 12 2.09 -1.63 29.04
C LEU A 12 2.27 -0.15 29.40
N LEU A 13 1.19 0.50 29.83
CA LEU A 13 1.19 1.93 30.16
C LEU A 13 2.09 2.22 31.37
N LYS A 14 2.05 1.37 32.39
CA LYS A 14 2.99 1.44 33.53
C LYS A 14 4.44 1.20 33.11
N ALA A 15 4.70 0.29 32.18
CA ALA A 15 6.04 0.05 31.67
C ALA A 15 6.58 1.25 30.89
N VAL A 16 5.75 1.84 30.03
CA VAL A 16 6.10 3.02 29.24
C VAL A 16 6.34 4.23 30.15
N GLN A 17 5.51 4.47 31.16
CA GLN A 17 5.69 5.58 32.11
C GLN A 17 7.00 5.50 32.93
N ARG A 18 7.54 4.30 33.13
CA ARG A 18 8.81 4.08 33.85
C ARG A 18 10.05 4.23 32.96
N MET A 19 9.88 4.41 31.66
CA MET A 19 11.00 4.55 30.73
C MET A 19 11.65 5.93 30.83
N PRO A 20 12.99 6.03 30.64
CA PRO A 20 13.67 7.30 30.48
C PRO A 20 13.15 8.07 29.26
N VAL A 21 13.16 9.41 29.35
CA VAL A 21 12.67 10.31 28.28
C VAL A 21 13.28 10.00 26.91
N ARG A 22 14.57 9.64 26.85
CA ARG A 22 15.25 9.26 25.60
C ARG A 22 14.67 8.00 24.94
N GLN A 23 14.20 7.05 25.74
CA GLN A 23 13.58 5.82 25.25
C GLN A 23 12.13 6.04 24.84
N LEU A 24 11.41 6.92 25.53
CA LEU A 24 10.07 7.39 25.15
C LEU A 24 10.08 8.07 23.78
N GLU A 25 11.03 8.97 23.54
CA GLU A 25 11.22 9.63 22.24
C GLU A 25 11.50 8.62 21.12
N ARG A 26 12.31 7.59 21.40
CA ARG A 26 12.58 6.52 20.43
C ARG A 26 11.34 5.67 20.15
N LEU A 27 10.56 5.35 21.19
CA LEU A 27 9.31 4.60 21.08
C LEU A 27 8.28 5.37 20.26
N ARG A 28 8.10 6.67 20.55
CA ARG A 28 7.20 7.56 19.81
C ARG A 28 7.54 7.59 18.32
N LYS A 29 8.82 7.81 17.98
CA LYS A 29 9.27 7.80 16.57
C LYS A 29 9.00 6.46 15.88
N ALA A 30 9.20 5.34 16.58
CA ALA A 30 8.93 4.02 16.03
C ALA A 30 7.43 3.78 15.79
N ILE A 31 6.57 4.27 16.68
CA ILE A 31 5.11 4.21 16.52
C ILE A 31 4.67 5.08 15.35
N GLU A 32 5.12 6.33 15.28
CA GLU A 32 4.79 7.27 14.20
C GLU A 32 5.23 6.75 12.82
N GLN A 33 6.42 6.15 12.71
CA GLN A 33 6.87 5.50 11.47
C GLN A 33 6.00 4.31 11.06
N ARG A 34 5.44 3.57 12.02
CA ARG A 34 4.53 2.45 11.72
C ARG A 34 3.19 2.96 11.24
N SER A 35 2.66 4.03 11.83
CA SER A 35 1.40 4.68 11.41
C SER A 35 1.45 5.18 9.97
N GLN A 36 2.63 5.65 9.51
CA GLN A 36 2.83 6.09 8.13
C GLN A 36 2.86 4.93 7.12
N ARG A 37 3.16 3.70 7.57
CA ARG A 37 3.19 2.51 6.70
C ARG A 37 1.85 1.78 6.61
N THR A 38 0.87 2.16 7.43
CA THR A 38 -0.49 1.58 7.40
C THR A 38 -1.49 2.49 6.70
N GLY A 39 -1.01 3.44 5.89
CA GLY A 39 -1.88 4.07 4.90
C GLY A 39 -2.39 2.96 3.99
N GLN A 40 -3.67 2.60 4.18
CA GLN A 40 -4.46 1.81 3.25
C GLN A 40 -4.01 2.22 1.85
N GLU A 41 -3.27 1.34 1.16
CA GLU A 41 -2.78 1.64 -0.18
C GLU A 41 -3.99 2.06 -0.98
N ASP A 42 -4.02 3.34 -1.36
CA ASP A 42 -5.18 3.93 -1.99
C ASP A 42 -5.36 3.21 -3.32
N LEU A 43 -6.28 2.25 -3.33
CA LEU A 43 -6.52 1.37 -4.46
C LEU A 43 -6.83 2.19 -5.71
N GLU A 44 -7.50 3.33 -5.54
CA GLU A 44 -7.77 4.27 -6.61
C GLU A 44 -6.46 4.85 -7.18
N ALA A 45 -5.56 5.35 -6.33
CA ALA A 45 -4.26 5.86 -6.76
C ALA A 45 -3.40 4.79 -7.45
N LEU A 46 -3.44 3.55 -6.98
CA LEU A 46 -2.72 2.43 -7.58
C LEU A 46 -3.27 2.04 -8.95
N LEU A 47 -4.60 2.01 -9.11
CA LEU A 47 -5.25 1.73 -10.38
C LEU A 47 -5.02 2.86 -11.40
N LEU A 48 -5.00 4.12 -10.96
CA LEU A 48 -4.73 5.29 -11.81
C LEU A 48 -3.26 5.40 -12.22
N ALA A 49 -2.32 4.95 -11.39
CA ALA A 49 -0.89 4.90 -11.70
C ALA A 49 -0.50 3.68 -12.56
N GLY A 50 -1.45 2.80 -12.88
CA GLY A 50 -1.22 1.64 -13.73
C GLY A 50 -0.75 2.02 -15.15
N PRO A 51 0.02 1.15 -15.82
CA PRO A 51 0.48 1.40 -17.18
C PRO A 51 -0.70 1.53 -18.14
N THR A 52 -0.77 2.64 -18.88
CA THR A 52 -1.77 2.87 -19.93
C THR A 52 -1.18 2.60 -21.31
N ALA A 53 -2.03 2.23 -22.27
CA ALA A 53 -1.59 2.01 -23.64
C ALA A 53 -1.12 3.32 -24.28
N THR A 54 0.05 3.30 -24.90
CA THR A 54 0.58 4.42 -25.68
C THR A 54 -0.26 4.67 -26.93
N SER A 55 -0.22 5.89 -27.48
CA SER A 55 -0.97 6.26 -28.69
C SER A 55 -0.70 5.30 -29.86
N LYS A 56 0.55 4.88 -30.04
CA LYS A 56 0.94 3.90 -31.09
C LYS A 56 0.29 2.53 -30.87
N GLN A 57 0.19 2.08 -29.62
CA GLN A 57 -0.49 0.83 -29.29
C GLN A 57 -1.99 0.94 -29.54
N LEU A 58 -2.59 2.09 -29.22
CA LEU A 58 -4.01 2.36 -29.50
C LEU A 58 -4.31 2.35 -31.01
N GLU A 59 -3.45 2.98 -31.82
CA GLU A 59 -3.55 2.94 -33.29
C GLU A 59 -3.44 1.52 -33.84
N THR A 60 -2.50 0.73 -33.30
CA THR A 60 -2.32 -0.67 -33.69
C THR A 60 -3.56 -1.49 -33.34
N ILE A 61 -4.12 -1.31 -32.14
CA ILE A 61 -5.36 -1.98 -31.71
C ILE A 61 -6.53 -1.61 -32.61
N ALA A 62 -6.67 -0.32 -32.98
CA ALA A 62 -7.72 0.14 -33.88
C ALA A 62 -7.60 -0.47 -35.28
N GLY A 63 -6.39 -0.49 -35.84
CA GLY A 63 -6.10 -1.14 -37.13
C GLY A 63 -6.44 -2.63 -37.12
N ASN A 64 -6.00 -3.35 -36.08
CA ASN A 64 -6.28 -4.77 -35.91
C ASN A 64 -7.78 -5.06 -35.77
N ARG A 65 -8.52 -4.24 -35.00
CA ARG A 65 -9.99 -4.37 -34.88
C ARG A 65 -10.69 -4.23 -36.23
N LYS A 66 -10.25 -3.29 -37.07
CA LYS A 66 -10.81 -3.10 -38.42
C LYS A 66 -10.54 -4.31 -39.32
N ALA A 67 -9.31 -4.82 -39.31
CA ALA A 67 -8.94 -6.02 -40.08
C ALA A 67 -9.73 -7.26 -39.64
N LEU A 68 -9.88 -7.46 -38.32
CA LEU A 68 -10.69 -8.54 -37.77
C LEU A 68 -12.17 -8.40 -38.13
N GLY A 69 -12.73 -7.19 -38.09
CA GLY A 69 -14.10 -6.94 -38.51
C GLY A 69 -14.33 -7.29 -39.98
N GLN A 70 -13.38 -6.94 -40.85
CA GLN A 70 -13.40 -7.32 -42.27
C GLN A 70 -13.28 -8.82 -42.48
N TRP A 71 -12.51 -9.52 -41.66
CA TRP A 71 -12.39 -10.98 -41.72
C TRP A 71 -13.65 -11.69 -41.24
N ARG A 72 -14.29 -11.20 -40.17
CA ARG A 72 -15.54 -11.77 -39.61
C ARG A 72 -16.78 -11.48 -40.44
N GLY A 73 -16.76 -10.42 -41.26
CA GLY A 73 -17.84 -10.04 -42.17
C GLY A 73 -17.73 -10.64 -43.57
N LYS A 74 -16.70 -11.43 -43.83
CA LYS A 74 -16.63 -12.38 -44.96
C LYS A 74 -17.17 -13.73 -44.51
#